data_AF-A0A2N4T4Q2-F1
#
_entry.id   AF-A0A2N4T4Q2-F1
#
_cell.length_a   1.000
_cell.length_b   1.000
_cell.length_c   1.000
_cell.angle_alpha   90.00
_cell.angle_beta   90.00
_cell.angle_gamma   90.00
#
_symmetry.space_group_name_H-M   'P 1'
#
loop_
_entity.id
_entity.type
_entity.pdbx_description
1 polymer ?
#
loop_
_entity_poly.entity_id
_entity_poly.type
_entity_poly.pdbx_seq_one_letter_code
_entity_poly.pdbx_strand_id
1 'polypeptide(L)'
;MADQPQPTCTFQEQTMPRLRISGRINYMDGVPADGVEITIIERDLGPGGSDDSILKETTDANGRFSGLSKEWKDREGRQWGIDLPDILNLTFVVKDGNRTHKGPFVRLGDSSAPIVLPFLPRKPVPKSKRQLVQIVLLSDGLKGADRLLYRFIEESAKGLVNTVLGPNYHRITCFEGPQVTLPRFADAVETAGGAGTDAVDLMINLHGTTDKLEFADGRHTASEVAAALRRLPPRVRTTFRCVFSTACFGASHIDEWLGAGFSDAAGSERISADAQTSFAPMLGAWALEKTFAESVQAANGADPLRVADHTARAYFTARGRDADASEIDSVRRRGGRGSTRIYSTP
;
A
#
# COMPACT_ATOMS: atom_id res chain seq x y z
N MET A 1 21.37 -46.79 -41.43
CA MET A 1 21.90 -45.46 -41.07
C MET A 1 22.02 -45.46 -39.56
N ALA A 2 23.24 -45.32 -39.03
CA ALA A 2 23.44 -45.22 -37.58
C ALA A 2 23.08 -43.80 -37.15
N ASP A 3 22.15 -43.65 -36.21
CA ASP A 3 21.89 -42.38 -35.53
C ASP A 3 23.20 -41.92 -34.89
N GLN A 4 23.80 -40.87 -35.44
CA GLN A 4 24.90 -40.22 -34.75
C GLN A 4 24.34 -39.54 -33.50
N PRO A 5 24.94 -39.76 -32.32
CA PRO A 5 24.50 -39.12 -31.10
C PRO A 5 24.54 -37.61 -31.31
N GLN A 6 23.39 -36.96 -31.14
CA GLN A 6 23.30 -35.51 -31.17
C GLN A 6 24.27 -34.92 -30.14
N PRO A 7 25.10 -33.93 -30.50
CA PRO A 7 26.05 -33.33 -29.57
C PRO A 7 25.29 -32.78 -28.35
N THR A 8 25.65 -33.23 -27.15
CA THR A 8 25.09 -32.73 -25.91
C THR A 8 25.61 -31.32 -25.66
N CYS A 9 24.71 -30.34 -25.62
CA CYS A 9 25.03 -28.97 -25.26
C CYS A 9 25.42 -28.93 -23.77
N THR A 10 26.69 -28.68 -23.46
CA THR A 10 27.17 -28.45 -22.10
C THR A 10 27.24 -26.96 -21.83
N PHE A 11 26.54 -26.50 -20.80
CA PHE A 11 26.56 -25.11 -20.34
C PHE A 11 27.48 -24.99 -19.11
N GLN A 12 28.31 -23.96 -19.06
CA GLN A 12 29.00 -23.56 -17.84
C GLN A 12 28.21 -22.44 -17.17
N GLU A 13 27.81 -22.62 -15.91
CA GLU A 13 27.17 -21.55 -15.15
C GLU A 13 28.25 -20.64 -14.56
N GLN A 14 28.24 -19.36 -14.93
CA GLN A 14 29.12 -18.35 -14.34
C GLN A 14 28.30 -17.40 -13.47
N THR A 15 28.73 -17.20 -12.23
CA THR A 15 28.12 -16.18 -11.35
C THR A 15 28.69 -14.82 -11.69
N MET A 16 27.82 -13.87 -12.02
CA MET A 16 28.25 -12.54 -12.44
C MET A 16 28.50 -11.61 -11.23
N PRO A 17 29.49 -10.70 -11.34
CA PRO A 17 29.71 -9.69 -10.31
C PRO A 17 28.50 -8.76 -10.24
N ARG A 18 28.13 -8.36 -9.01
CA ARG A 18 27.04 -7.42 -8.79
C ARG A 18 27.34 -6.08 -9.47
N LEU A 19 26.34 -5.54 -10.16
CA LEU A 19 26.42 -4.25 -10.84
C LEU A 19 25.86 -3.16 -9.93
N ARG A 20 26.56 -2.03 -9.85
CA ARG A 20 25.92 -0.80 -9.38
C ARG A 20 25.06 -0.24 -10.50
N ILE A 21 23.76 -0.17 -10.26
CA ILE A 21 22.77 0.28 -11.24
C ILE A 21 22.07 1.50 -10.65
N SER A 22 22.06 2.60 -11.40
CA SER A 22 21.30 3.79 -11.05
C SER A 22 20.67 4.44 -12.27
N GLY A 23 19.66 5.26 -12.05
CA GLY A 23 18.97 5.96 -13.12
C GLY A 23 17.94 6.96 -12.66
N ARG A 24 17.23 7.51 -13.65
CA ARG A 24 16.13 8.45 -13.42
C ARG A 24 14.94 8.08 -14.29
N ILE A 25 13.75 8.19 -13.73
CA ILE A 25 12.47 7.98 -14.40
C ILE A 25 11.70 9.29 -14.35
N ASN A 26 11.27 9.77 -15.51
CA ASN A 26 10.39 10.93 -15.63
C ASN A 26 9.14 10.53 -16.39
N TYR A 27 8.05 11.25 -16.19
CA TYR A 27 6.91 11.22 -17.09
C TYR A 27 7.22 11.96 -18.39
N MET A 28 6.37 11.80 -19.40
CA MET A 28 6.58 12.41 -20.72
C MET A 28 6.60 13.96 -20.71
N ASP A 29 6.05 14.59 -19.67
CA ASP A 29 6.11 16.04 -19.46
C ASP A 29 7.38 16.49 -18.69
N GLY A 30 8.30 15.57 -18.42
CA GLY A 30 9.55 15.84 -17.72
C GLY A 30 9.43 15.86 -16.19
N VAL A 31 8.23 15.71 -15.63
CA VAL A 31 8.03 15.62 -14.18
C VAL A 31 8.67 14.32 -13.67
N PRO A 32 9.45 14.36 -12.57
CA PRO A 32 10.01 13.14 -12.00
C PRO A 32 8.94 12.14 -11.56
N ALA A 33 9.15 10.86 -11.86
CA ALA A 33 8.24 9.81 -11.46
C ALA A 33 8.54 9.36 -10.03
N ASP A 34 7.93 10.03 -9.03
CA ASP A 34 8.07 9.70 -7.61
C ASP A 34 7.30 8.41 -7.22
N GLY A 35 7.93 7.55 -6.43
CA GLY A 35 7.31 6.37 -5.86
C GLY A 35 6.90 5.28 -6.86
N VAL A 36 7.52 5.23 -8.05
CA VAL A 36 7.27 4.18 -9.04
C VAL A 36 8.22 3.01 -8.82
N GLU A 37 7.70 1.79 -8.95
CA GLU A 37 8.51 0.56 -8.84
C GLU A 37 9.24 0.35 -10.16
N ILE A 38 10.54 0.10 -10.11
CA ILE A 38 11.35 -0.31 -11.25
C ILE A 38 11.99 -1.67 -10.98
N THR A 39 11.85 -2.56 -11.94
CA THR A 39 12.59 -3.83 -12.00
C THR A 39 13.53 -3.78 -13.20
N ILE A 40 14.82 -4.06 -12.97
CA ILE A 40 15.78 -4.32 -14.05
C ILE A 40 15.90 -5.82 -14.22
N ILE A 41 15.77 -6.25 -15.46
CA ILE A 41 15.73 -7.65 -15.86
C ILE A 41 16.88 -7.90 -16.82
N GLU A 42 17.72 -8.86 -16.50
CA GLU A 42 18.67 -9.45 -17.43
C GLU A 42 17.92 -10.47 -18.30
N ARG A 43 18.12 -10.41 -19.61
CA ARG A 43 17.42 -11.24 -20.60
C ARG A 43 18.38 -12.31 -21.11
N ASP A 44 18.25 -13.51 -20.56
CA ASP A 44 18.85 -14.71 -21.14
C ASP A 44 18.37 -14.91 -22.59
N LEU A 45 19.26 -14.73 -23.56
CA LEU A 45 18.96 -14.98 -24.98
C LEU A 45 19.26 -16.43 -25.39
N GLY A 46 19.91 -17.21 -24.51
CA GLY A 46 20.27 -18.60 -24.74
C GLY A 46 19.11 -19.59 -24.59
N PRO A 47 19.14 -20.74 -25.30
CA PRO A 47 18.12 -21.78 -25.16
C PRO A 47 18.10 -22.37 -23.74
N GLY A 48 16.93 -22.27 -23.09
CA GLY A 48 16.71 -22.79 -21.73
C GLY A 48 17.11 -21.83 -20.60
N GLY A 49 17.47 -20.59 -20.92
CA GLY A 49 17.59 -19.51 -19.93
C GLY A 49 16.23 -18.96 -19.48
N SER A 50 16.23 -18.27 -18.35
CA SER A 50 15.06 -17.60 -17.80
C SER A 50 15.45 -16.21 -17.31
N ASP A 51 14.77 -15.19 -17.81
CA ASP A 51 14.95 -13.79 -17.40
C ASP A 51 15.20 -13.61 -15.89
N ASP A 52 16.32 -12.99 -15.53
CA ASP A 52 16.69 -12.74 -14.15
C ASP A 52 16.31 -11.33 -13.69
N SER A 53 15.50 -11.23 -12.63
CA SER A 53 15.20 -9.94 -11.98
C SER A 53 16.39 -9.51 -11.10
N ILE A 54 17.35 -8.81 -11.70
CA ILE A 54 18.60 -8.45 -11.05
C ILE A 54 18.50 -7.21 -10.13
N LEU A 55 17.52 -6.32 -10.31
CA LEU A 55 17.30 -5.19 -9.40
C LEU A 55 15.80 -4.90 -9.27
N LYS A 56 15.35 -4.57 -8.06
CA LYS A 56 13.99 -4.08 -7.81
C LYS A 56 14.05 -2.91 -6.82
N GLU A 57 13.67 -1.73 -7.26
CA GLU A 57 13.75 -0.49 -6.48
C GLU A 57 12.46 0.33 -6.61
N THR A 58 12.32 1.35 -5.76
CA THR A 58 11.31 2.41 -5.87
C THR A 58 12.01 3.75 -6.04
N THR A 59 11.51 4.59 -6.94
CA THR A 59 12.09 5.91 -7.15
C THR A 59 11.81 6.87 -5.99
N ASP A 60 12.75 7.78 -5.75
CA ASP A 60 12.59 8.91 -4.82
C ASP A 60 11.77 10.07 -5.43
N ALA A 61 11.60 11.15 -4.67
CA ALA A 61 10.89 12.37 -5.10
C ALA A 61 11.51 13.07 -6.33
N ASN A 62 12.76 12.73 -6.69
CA ASN A 62 13.44 13.23 -7.88
C ASN A 62 13.40 12.23 -9.05
N GLY A 63 12.61 11.16 -8.92
CA GLY A 63 12.49 10.08 -9.89
C GLY A 63 13.73 9.19 -9.96
N ARG A 64 14.63 9.25 -8.97
CA ARG A 64 15.90 8.50 -8.98
C ARG A 64 15.75 7.15 -8.30
N PHE A 65 16.44 6.16 -8.85
CA PHE A 65 16.65 4.86 -8.22
C PHE A 65 18.14 4.50 -8.27
N SER A 66 18.62 3.75 -7.29
CA SER A 66 19.99 3.27 -7.24
C SER A 66 20.08 2.05 -6.34
N GLY A 67 20.80 1.02 -6.78
CA GLY A 67 21.03 -0.19 -5.98
C GLY A 67 22.16 -1.05 -6.53
N LEU A 68 22.51 -2.08 -5.77
CA LEU A 68 23.37 -3.17 -6.24
C LEU A 68 22.48 -4.26 -6.79
N SER A 69 22.81 -4.78 -7.96
CA SER A 69 22.12 -5.95 -8.50
C SER A 69 22.30 -7.15 -7.56
N LYS A 70 21.34 -8.07 -7.61
CA LYS A 70 21.53 -9.43 -7.13
C LYS A 70 22.63 -10.10 -7.95
N GLU A 71 23.19 -11.17 -7.40
CA GLU A 71 23.92 -12.13 -8.22
C GLU A 71 22.92 -12.78 -9.18
N TRP A 72 23.37 -12.97 -10.42
CA TRP A 72 22.63 -13.72 -11.44
C TRP A 72 23.61 -14.66 -12.13
N LYS A 73 23.07 -15.68 -12.77
CA LYS A 73 23.87 -16.69 -13.45
C LYS A 73 23.77 -16.43 -14.93
N ASP A 74 24.90 -16.07 -15.50
CA ASP A 74 25.02 -16.00 -16.95
C ASP A 74 25.26 -17.43 -17.49
N ARG A 75 24.57 -17.76 -18.58
CA ARG A 75 24.72 -19.03 -19.28
C ARG A 75 25.35 -18.77 -20.63
N GLU A 76 26.67 -18.78 -20.64
CA GLU A 76 27.40 -18.86 -21.89
C GLU A 76 27.04 -20.18 -22.60
N GLY A 77 26.37 -20.04 -23.74
CA GLY A 77 25.91 -21.14 -24.56
C GLY A 77 26.82 -21.33 -25.77
N ARG A 78 27.23 -22.57 -26.01
CA ARG A 78 27.90 -22.96 -27.26
C ARG A 78 26.87 -23.50 -28.24
N GLN A 79 26.42 -22.68 -29.18
CA GLN A 79 25.52 -23.12 -30.23
C GLN A 79 26.32 -23.49 -31.49
N TRP A 80 26.22 -24.75 -31.90
CA TRP A 80 26.88 -25.28 -33.12
C TRP A 80 28.41 -25.12 -33.12
N GLY A 81 29.04 -25.22 -31.95
CA GLY A 81 30.48 -25.08 -31.80
C GLY A 81 30.98 -23.64 -31.83
N ILE A 82 30.09 -22.65 -31.91
CA ILE A 82 30.41 -21.23 -31.79
C ILE A 82 30.07 -20.78 -30.37
N ASP A 83 31.05 -20.20 -29.69
CA ASP A 83 30.84 -19.52 -28.42
C ASP A 83 30.10 -18.22 -28.74
N LEU A 84 28.82 -18.14 -28.36
CA LEU A 84 28.05 -16.91 -28.47
C LEU A 84 28.39 -16.09 -27.22
N PRO A 85 29.11 -14.97 -27.34
CA PRO A 85 29.34 -14.11 -26.19
C PRO A 85 27.97 -13.61 -25.71
N ASP A 86 27.65 -13.85 -24.44
CA ASP A 86 26.41 -13.28 -23.91
C ASP A 86 26.59 -11.77 -23.80
N ILE A 87 25.66 -11.05 -24.42
CA ILE A 87 25.66 -9.60 -24.43
C ILE A 87 24.67 -9.21 -23.35
N LEU A 88 25.17 -8.62 -22.27
CA LEU A 88 24.36 -8.11 -21.17
C LEU A 88 23.13 -7.35 -21.70
N ASN A 89 21.97 -8.01 -21.69
CA ASN A 89 20.77 -7.52 -22.34
C ASN A 89 19.77 -7.10 -21.29
N LEU A 90 19.94 -5.87 -20.82
CA LEU A 90 19.10 -5.35 -19.76
C LEU A 90 17.81 -4.78 -20.34
N THR A 91 16.69 -5.14 -19.71
CA THR A 91 15.40 -4.50 -19.89
C THR A 91 14.92 -3.94 -18.57
N PHE A 92 13.98 -3.00 -18.63
CA PHE A 92 13.30 -2.51 -17.44
C PHE A 92 11.80 -2.82 -17.50
N VAL A 93 11.19 -2.88 -16.32
CA VAL A 93 9.75 -2.83 -16.11
C VAL A 93 9.49 -1.77 -15.06
N VAL A 94 8.82 -0.67 -15.44
CA VAL A 94 8.34 0.35 -14.50
C VAL A 94 6.85 0.16 -14.26
N LYS A 95 6.44 0.13 -12.99
CA LYS A 95 5.04 0.09 -12.58
C LYS A 95 4.69 1.35 -11.79
N ASP A 96 3.68 2.07 -12.27
CA ASP A 96 3.00 3.14 -11.57
C ASP A 96 1.53 2.77 -11.36
N GLY A 97 1.33 1.95 -10.34
CA GLY A 97 0.08 1.25 -10.10
C GLY A 97 -0.31 0.35 -11.24
N ASN A 98 -1.48 0.61 -11.84
CA ASN A 98 -1.99 -0.20 -12.93
C ASN A 98 -1.34 0.16 -14.28
N ARG A 99 -0.47 1.16 -14.33
CA ARG A 99 0.28 1.53 -15.53
C ARG A 99 1.63 0.82 -15.52
N THR A 100 1.92 0.08 -16.58
CA THR A 100 3.21 -0.60 -16.74
C THR A 100 3.88 -0.10 -18.01
N HIS A 101 5.17 0.21 -17.94
CA HIS A 101 6.01 0.49 -19.09
C HIS A 101 7.21 -0.45 -19.08
N LYS A 102 7.56 -0.99 -20.26
CA LYS A 102 8.71 -1.88 -20.44
C LYS A 102 9.54 -1.39 -21.61
N GLY A 103 10.84 -1.59 -21.53
CA GLY A 103 11.75 -1.18 -22.60
C GLY A 103 13.17 -1.67 -22.37
N PRO A 104 14.08 -1.42 -23.33
CA PRO A 104 15.49 -1.68 -23.15
C PRO A 104 16.07 -0.77 -22.07
N PHE A 105 16.95 -1.30 -21.25
CA PHE A 105 17.68 -0.55 -20.23
C PHE A 105 19.08 -0.24 -20.74
N VAL A 106 19.31 1.02 -21.11
CA VAL A 106 20.60 1.47 -21.66
C VAL A 106 21.48 1.97 -20.53
N ARG A 107 22.52 1.20 -20.20
CA ARG A 107 23.51 1.55 -19.17
C ARG A 107 24.57 2.52 -19.73
N LEU A 108 24.91 3.55 -18.95
CA LEU A 108 25.92 4.56 -19.24
C LEU A 108 26.86 4.68 -18.03
N GLY A 109 27.89 3.82 -17.97
CA GLY A 109 28.76 3.71 -16.79
C GLY A 109 28.00 3.18 -15.57
N ASP A 110 28.02 3.91 -14.45
CA ASP A 110 27.26 3.55 -13.23
C ASP A 110 25.83 4.10 -13.21
N SER A 111 25.42 4.78 -14.29
CA SER A 111 24.08 5.34 -14.49
C SER A 111 23.40 4.69 -15.71
N SER A 112 22.21 5.18 -16.05
CA SER A 112 21.46 4.82 -17.24
C SER A 112 21.01 6.05 -18.01
N ALA A 113 20.63 5.85 -19.27
CA ALA A 113 19.82 6.81 -19.99
C ALA A 113 18.48 7.03 -19.24
N PRO A 114 17.95 8.27 -19.18
CA PRO A 114 16.68 8.52 -18.51
C PRO A 114 15.53 7.69 -19.12
N ILE A 115 14.73 7.06 -18.26
CA ILE A 115 13.52 6.37 -18.67
C ILE A 115 12.38 7.40 -18.70
N VAL A 116 11.69 7.51 -19.84
CA VAL A 116 10.54 8.41 -20.00
C VAL A 116 9.27 7.58 -20.10
N LEU A 117 8.39 7.70 -19.12
CA LEU A 117 7.11 7.01 -19.11
C LEU A 117 6.18 7.64 -20.15
N PRO A 118 5.51 6.85 -21.01
CA PRO A 118 4.68 7.36 -22.10
C PRO A 118 3.32 7.89 -21.62
N PHE A 119 3.19 8.16 -20.32
CA PHE A 119 1.99 8.68 -19.69
C PHE A 119 2.36 9.83 -18.75
N LEU A 120 1.39 10.71 -18.49
CA LEU A 120 1.54 11.85 -17.59
C LEU A 120 1.52 11.42 -16.11
N PRO A 121 2.01 12.27 -15.19
CA PRO A 121 1.77 12.08 -13.76
C PRO A 121 0.29 11.87 -13.49
N ARG A 122 -0.04 11.14 -12.42
CA ARG A 122 -1.42 11.08 -11.96
C ARG A 122 -1.84 12.50 -11.59
N LYS A 123 -2.85 13.03 -12.29
CA LYS A 123 -3.38 14.35 -11.98
C LYS A 123 -3.97 14.37 -10.57
N PRO A 124 -3.86 15.49 -9.84
CA PRO A 124 -4.73 15.78 -8.70
C PRO A 124 -6.17 15.38 -9.00
N VAL A 125 -6.81 14.65 -8.08
CA VAL A 125 -8.25 14.38 -8.20
C VAL A 125 -8.96 15.57 -7.58
N PRO A 126 -9.70 16.41 -8.33
CA PRO A 126 -10.32 17.61 -7.77
C PRO A 126 -11.34 17.25 -6.68
N LYS A 127 -11.57 18.19 -5.74
CA LYS A 127 -12.51 18.00 -4.61
C LYS A 127 -13.83 17.37 -5.04
N SER A 128 -14.44 17.89 -6.11
CA SER A 128 -15.73 17.45 -6.66
C SER A 128 -15.80 15.97 -7.05
N LYS A 129 -14.65 15.30 -7.18
CA LYS A 129 -14.53 13.89 -7.54
C LYS A 129 -13.95 13.00 -6.44
N ARG A 130 -13.79 13.54 -5.23
CA ARG A 130 -13.30 12.82 -4.04
C ARG A 130 -14.43 12.48 -3.10
N GLN A 131 -14.52 11.22 -2.72
CA GLN A 131 -15.48 10.69 -1.77
C GLN A 131 -14.73 10.02 -0.61
N LEU A 132 -15.30 10.11 0.59
CA LEU A 132 -14.81 9.37 1.75
C LEU A 132 -15.95 8.57 2.35
N VAL A 133 -15.67 7.32 2.69
CA VAL A 133 -16.58 6.48 3.49
C VAL A 133 -15.95 6.25 4.85
N GLN A 134 -16.68 6.60 5.90
CA GLN A 134 -16.31 6.34 7.29
C GLN A 134 -17.30 5.37 7.91
N ILE A 135 -16.77 4.38 8.63
CA ILE A 135 -17.58 3.48 9.46
C ILE A 135 -17.08 3.51 10.90
N VAL A 136 -18.02 3.56 11.84
CA VAL A 136 -17.72 3.74 13.27
C VAL A 136 -18.53 2.76 14.12
N LEU A 137 -17.86 1.79 14.74
CA LEU A 137 -18.46 0.80 15.65
C LEU A 137 -17.41 0.31 16.66
N LEU A 138 -17.37 0.97 17.81
CA LEU A 138 -16.47 0.71 18.93
C LEU A 138 -17.21 0.50 20.25
N SER A 139 -18.40 1.06 20.44
CA SER A 139 -19.11 0.99 21.73
C SER A 139 -20.09 -0.17 21.82
N ASP A 140 -20.41 -0.80 20.69
CA ASP A 140 -21.40 -1.88 20.65
C ASP A 140 -20.91 -3.14 21.38
N GLY A 141 -21.83 -3.84 22.05
CA GLY A 141 -21.51 -4.98 22.91
C GLY A 141 -20.78 -4.66 24.22
N LEU A 142 -20.26 -3.44 24.41
CA LEU A 142 -19.59 -3.03 25.64
C LEU A 142 -20.59 -2.62 26.74
N LYS A 143 -20.15 -2.64 28.00
CA LYS A 143 -20.97 -2.30 29.17
C LYS A 143 -20.27 -1.26 30.07
N GLY A 144 -21.06 -0.58 30.89
CA GLY A 144 -20.55 0.31 31.94
C GLY A 144 -19.63 1.42 31.43
N ALA A 145 -18.53 1.64 32.15
CA ALA A 145 -17.57 2.69 31.86
C ALA A 145 -16.87 2.52 30.50
N ASP A 146 -16.57 1.29 30.09
CA ASP A 146 -15.93 1.02 28.79
C ASP A 146 -16.86 1.47 27.65
N ARG A 147 -18.17 1.19 27.74
CA ARG A 147 -19.15 1.67 26.75
C ARG A 147 -19.17 3.19 26.64
N LEU A 148 -19.14 3.90 27.77
CA LEU A 148 -19.14 5.38 27.78
C LEU A 148 -17.88 5.95 27.14
N LEU A 149 -16.72 5.38 27.47
CA LEU A 149 -15.44 5.76 26.88
C LEU A 149 -15.47 5.55 25.36
N TYR A 150 -15.81 4.35 24.89
CA TYR A 150 -15.81 4.07 23.46
C TYR A 150 -16.85 4.87 22.71
N ARG A 151 -18.02 5.14 23.30
CA ARG A 151 -19.01 6.03 22.69
C ARG A 151 -18.47 7.45 22.49
N PHE A 152 -17.74 7.98 23.47
CA PHE A 152 -17.08 9.28 23.32
C PHE A 152 -16.06 9.26 22.17
N ILE A 153 -15.31 8.17 22.02
CA ILE A 153 -14.35 7.99 20.91
C ILE A 153 -15.08 7.94 19.56
N GLU A 154 -16.18 7.19 19.46
CA GLU A 154 -17.00 7.12 18.23
C GLU A 154 -17.49 8.51 17.80
N GLU A 155 -18.13 9.23 18.73
CA GLU A 155 -18.67 10.57 18.48
C GLU A 155 -17.55 11.56 18.08
N SER A 156 -16.40 11.47 18.76
CA SER A 156 -15.22 12.30 18.46
C SER A 156 -14.59 11.96 17.11
N ALA A 157 -14.47 10.69 16.76
CA ALA A 157 -13.86 10.25 15.49
C ALA A 157 -14.66 10.74 14.28
N LYS A 158 -16.00 10.64 14.36
CA LYS A 158 -16.91 11.20 13.34
C LYS A 158 -16.78 12.71 13.22
N GLY A 159 -16.84 13.41 14.36
CA GLY A 159 -16.71 14.87 14.41
C GLY A 159 -15.39 15.36 13.82
N LEU A 160 -14.28 14.70 14.17
CA LEU A 160 -12.93 15.01 13.69
C LEU A 160 -12.79 14.78 12.18
N VAL A 161 -13.22 13.63 11.65
CA VAL A 161 -13.15 13.37 10.21
C VAL A 161 -13.93 14.42 9.43
N ASN A 162 -15.16 14.74 9.83
CA ASN A 162 -15.96 15.74 9.13
C ASN A 162 -15.33 17.14 9.22
N THR A 163 -14.83 17.53 10.38
CA THR A 163 -14.23 18.86 10.59
C THR A 163 -12.92 19.03 9.84
N VAL A 164 -12.03 18.04 9.91
CA VAL A 164 -10.68 18.11 9.34
C VAL A 164 -10.69 17.85 7.84
N LEU A 165 -11.50 16.89 7.37
CA LEU A 165 -11.48 16.44 5.97
C LEU A 165 -12.64 16.96 5.12
N GLY A 166 -13.72 17.48 5.73
CA GLY A 166 -14.85 18.07 4.99
C GLY A 166 -14.45 19.12 3.95
N PRO A 167 -13.46 20.01 4.21
CA PRO A 167 -12.96 20.93 3.20
C PRO A 167 -12.35 20.24 1.98
N ASN A 168 -11.81 19.03 2.13
CA ASN A 168 -11.07 18.34 1.08
C ASN A 168 -11.91 17.31 0.29
N TYR A 169 -13.04 16.82 0.80
CA TYR A 169 -13.88 15.84 0.08
C TYR A 169 -15.16 16.48 -0.50
N HIS A 170 -15.64 15.99 -1.65
CA HIS A 170 -16.95 16.40 -2.15
C HIS A 170 -18.05 16.00 -1.17
N ARG A 171 -17.97 14.76 -0.68
CA ARG A 171 -18.90 14.21 0.29
C ARG A 171 -18.20 13.17 1.16
N ILE A 172 -18.59 13.19 2.44
CA ILE A 172 -18.21 12.20 3.45
C ILE A 172 -19.49 11.43 3.79
N THR A 173 -19.48 10.12 3.56
CA THR A 173 -20.56 9.22 3.98
C THR A 173 -20.12 8.52 5.26
N CYS A 174 -20.80 8.81 6.37
CA CYS A 174 -20.53 8.20 7.66
C CYS A 174 -21.76 7.48 8.17
N PHE A 175 -21.59 6.26 8.68
CA PHE A 175 -22.63 5.57 9.44
C PHE A 175 -22.02 4.84 10.64
N GLU A 176 -22.85 4.66 11.67
CA GLU A 176 -22.42 4.26 13.00
C GLU A 176 -23.37 3.24 13.63
N GLY A 177 -22.87 2.52 14.64
CA GLY A 177 -23.70 1.61 15.44
C GLY A 177 -24.31 0.47 14.59
N PRO A 178 -25.58 0.09 14.82
CA PRO A 178 -26.22 -1.05 14.16
C PRO A 178 -26.29 -0.97 12.62
N GLN A 179 -26.02 0.19 12.03
CA GLN A 179 -25.97 0.36 10.58
C GLN A 179 -24.66 -0.12 9.95
N VAL A 180 -23.62 -0.38 10.76
CA VAL A 180 -22.30 -0.80 10.29
C VAL A 180 -22.29 -2.30 10.02
N THR A 181 -23.01 -2.73 8.98
CA THR A 181 -22.99 -4.12 8.50
C THR A 181 -22.10 -4.25 7.26
N LEU A 182 -21.57 -5.44 7.00
CA LEU A 182 -20.72 -5.65 5.83
C LEU A 182 -21.44 -5.34 4.49
N PRO A 183 -22.69 -5.78 4.26
CA PRO A 183 -23.42 -5.43 3.04
C PRO A 183 -23.58 -3.91 2.87
N ARG A 184 -23.99 -3.21 3.93
CA ARG A 184 -24.18 -1.76 3.89
C ARG A 184 -22.87 -1.00 3.67
N PHE A 185 -21.77 -1.52 4.18
CA PHE A 185 -20.45 -0.99 3.89
C PHE A 185 -20.07 -1.14 2.42
N ALA A 186 -20.27 -2.31 1.83
CA ALA A 186 -20.04 -2.50 0.40
C ALA A 186 -20.93 -1.56 -0.46
N ASP A 187 -22.22 -1.43 -0.13
CA ASP A 187 -23.16 -0.54 -0.83
C ASP A 187 -22.74 0.94 -0.74
N ALA A 188 -22.27 1.37 0.44
CA ALA A 188 -21.79 2.73 0.64
C ALA A 188 -20.52 3.02 -0.18
N VAL A 189 -19.60 2.06 -0.27
CA VAL A 189 -18.39 2.16 -1.09
C VAL A 189 -18.75 2.15 -2.59
N GLU A 190 -19.71 1.33 -3.01
CA GLU A 190 -20.21 1.33 -4.39
C GLU A 190 -20.83 2.69 -4.77
N THR A 191 -21.69 3.21 -3.91
CA THR A 191 -22.33 4.52 -4.09
C THR A 191 -21.29 5.63 -4.16
N ALA A 192 -20.28 5.59 -3.29
CA ALA A 192 -19.17 6.55 -3.31
C ALA A 192 -18.39 6.48 -4.62
N GLY A 193 -18.04 5.28 -5.10
CA GLY A 193 -17.31 5.09 -6.36
C GLY A 193 -18.17 5.21 -7.63
N GLY A 194 -19.38 5.76 -7.53
CA GLY A 194 -20.32 5.94 -8.62
C GLY A 194 -19.86 6.92 -9.71
N ALA A 195 -20.80 7.32 -10.58
CA ALA A 195 -20.46 8.18 -11.71
C ALA A 195 -19.97 9.57 -11.25
N GLY A 196 -18.83 10.00 -11.80
CA GLY A 196 -18.21 11.29 -11.48
C GLY A 196 -17.19 11.23 -10.34
N THR A 197 -17.02 10.08 -9.69
CA THR A 197 -15.96 9.87 -8.69
C THR A 197 -14.70 9.31 -9.34
N ASP A 198 -13.56 9.91 -9.00
CA ASP A 198 -12.23 9.42 -9.40
C ASP A 198 -11.44 8.91 -8.16
N ALA A 199 -11.94 9.16 -6.94
CA ALA A 199 -11.25 8.86 -5.70
C ALA A 199 -12.20 8.48 -4.57
N VAL A 200 -12.00 7.30 -3.97
CA VAL A 200 -12.65 6.83 -2.74
C VAL A 200 -11.57 6.47 -1.72
N ASP A 201 -11.62 7.15 -0.57
CA ASP A 201 -10.79 6.85 0.60
C ASP A 201 -11.67 6.31 1.74
N LEU A 202 -11.11 5.45 2.59
CA LEU A 202 -11.82 4.81 3.71
C LEU A 202 -11.24 5.21 5.07
N MET A 203 -12.14 5.45 6.03
CA MET A 203 -11.83 5.62 7.45
C MET A 203 -12.54 4.52 8.24
N ILE A 204 -11.78 3.59 8.81
CA ILE A 204 -12.30 2.42 9.52
C ILE A 204 -12.04 2.60 11.02
N ASN A 205 -13.11 2.91 11.77
CA ASN A 205 -13.09 3.01 13.23
C ASN A 205 -13.88 1.85 13.84
N LEU A 206 -13.33 0.64 13.74
CA LEU A 206 -13.93 -0.61 14.24
C LEU A 206 -13.01 -1.28 15.27
N HIS A 207 -13.55 -2.23 16.03
CA HIS A 207 -12.72 -3.23 16.69
C HIS A 207 -12.13 -4.21 15.68
N GLY A 208 -11.00 -4.84 16.03
CA GLY A 208 -10.37 -5.84 15.19
C GLY A 208 -9.50 -6.84 15.96
N THR A 209 -9.17 -7.93 15.28
CA THR A 209 -8.18 -8.94 15.68
C THR A 209 -7.26 -9.24 14.49
N THR A 210 -6.29 -10.16 14.63
CA THR A 210 -5.28 -10.51 13.60
C THR A 210 -5.82 -10.91 12.22
N ASP A 211 -7.12 -11.10 12.06
CA ASP A 211 -7.73 -11.47 10.80
C ASP A 211 -9.15 -10.95 10.62
N LYS A 212 -9.73 -10.24 11.61
CA LYS A 212 -11.16 -9.91 11.63
C LYS A 212 -11.43 -8.46 11.99
N LEU A 213 -12.57 -7.98 11.51
CA LEU A 213 -13.18 -6.70 11.81
C LEU A 213 -14.56 -6.94 12.40
N GLU A 214 -14.91 -6.20 13.46
CA GLU A 214 -16.22 -6.26 14.10
C GLU A 214 -17.20 -5.35 13.36
N PHE A 215 -18.20 -5.95 12.71
CA PHE A 215 -19.37 -5.25 12.18
C PHE A 215 -20.60 -5.58 13.05
N ALA A 216 -21.66 -4.80 12.90
CA ALA A 216 -22.91 -4.99 13.63
C ALA A 216 -23.62 -6.31 13.27
N ASP A 217 -23.34 -6.88 12.09
CA ASP A 217 -23.80 -8.20 11.66
C ASP A 217 -22.81 -9.33 11.98
N GLY A 218 -21.78 -9.03 12.78
CA GLY A 218 -20.82 -10.01 13.31
C GLY A 218 -19.37 -9.72 12.91
N ARG A 219 -18.49 -10.65 13.31
CA ARG A 219 -17.08 -10.62 12.93
C ARG A 219 -16.89 -11.17 11.53
N HIS A 220 -16.32 -10.37 10.65
CA HIS A 220 -15.92 -10.80 9.31
C HIS A 220 -14.40 -10.81 9.22
N THR A 221 -13.86 -11.82 8.55
CA THR A 221 -12.44 -11.85 8.22
C THR A 221 -12.10 -10.71 7.26
N ALA A 222 -10.88 -10.19 7.32
CA ALA A 222 -10.40 -9.18 6.38
C ALA A 222 -10.53 -9.66 4.92
N SER A 223 -10.37 -10.97 4.69
CA SER A 223 -10.58 -11.59 3.38
C SER A 223 -12.04 -11.58 2.92
N GLU A 224 -13.02 -11.82 3.81
CA GLU A 224 -14.44 -11.67 3.50
C GLU A 224 -14.80 -10.22 3.16
N VAL A 225 -14.27 -9.26 3.92
CA VAL A 225 -14.47 -7.83 3.66
C VAL A 225 -13.86 -7.44 2.30
N ALA A 226 -12.63 -7.87 2.02
CA ALA A 226 -11.98 -7.65 0.74
C ALA A 226 -12.72 -8.34 -0.41
N ALA A 227 -13.26 -9.54 -0.21
CA ALA A 227 -14.07 -10.25 -1.19
C ALA A 227 -15.37 -9.49 -1.51
N ALA A 228 -16.03 -8.88 -0.51
CA ALA A 228 -17.20 -8.03 -0.73
C ALA A 228 -16.85 -6.83 -1.63
N LEU A 229 -15.73 -6.14 -1.34
CA LEU A 229 -15.28 -4.99 -2.15
C LEU A 229 -14.81 -5.41 -3.55
N ARG A 230 -14.21 -6.60 -3.70
CA ARG A 230 -13.85 -7.16 -5.02
C ARG A 230 -15.06 -7.52 -5.85
N ARG A 231 -16.25 -7.73 -5.29
CA ARG A 231 -17.46 -7.98 -6.09
C ARG A 231 -18.06 -6.71 -6.70
N LEU A 232 -17.62 -5.53 -6.24
CA LEU A 232 -18.09 -4.26 -6.79
C LEU A 232 -17.68 -4.09 -8.26
N PRO A 233 -18.44 -3.31 -9.05
CA PRO A 233 -18.16 -3.11 -10.48
C PRO A 233 -16.71 -2.67 -10.72
N PRO A 234 -16.03 -3.16 -11.78
CA PRO A 234 -14.63 -2.82 -12.04
C PRO A 234 -14.36 -1.31 -12.04
N ARG A 235 -15.28 -0.52 -12.60
CA ARG A 235 -15.22 0.95 -12.59
C ARG A 235 -15.13 1.53 -11.18
N VAL A 236 -15.95 1.05 -10.24
CA VAL A 236 -15.95 1.50 -8.84
C VAL A 236 -14.59 1.21 -8.20
N ARG A 237 -14.08 -0.01 -8.37
CA ARG A 237 -12.79 -0.42 -7.79
C ARG A 237 -11.60 0.41 -8.29
N THR A 238 -11.66 0.95 -9.51
CA THR A 238 -10.59 1.84 -10.01
C THR A 238 -10.51 3.18 -9.29
N THR A 239 -11.51 3.54 -8.48
CA THR A 239 -11.52 4.75 -7.66
C THR A 239 -10.84 4.57 -6.30
N PHE A 240 -10.56 3.33 -5.89
CA PHE A 240 -10.00 3.02 -4.56
C PHE A 240 -8.58 3.58 -4.44
N ARG A 241 -8.36 4.32 -3.35
CA ARG A 241 -7.08 5.00 -3.10
C ARG A 241 -6.45 4.53 -1.80
N CYS A 242 -7.00 4.91 -0.65
CA CYS A 242 -6.42 4.55 0.63
C CYS A 242 -7.41 4.09 1.71
N VAL A 243 -6.90 3.32 2.67
CA VAL A 243 -7.61 2.88 3.87
C VAL A 243 -6.83 3.27 5.11
N PHE A 244 -7.44 4.06 6.00
CA PHE A 244 -6.92 4.28 7.35
C PHE A 244 -7.77 3.50 8.35
N SER A 245 -7.17 2.47 8.98
CA SER A 245 -7.84 1.67 9.99
C SER A 245 -7.29 1.95 11.38
N THR A 246 -8.18 2.22 12.34
CA THR A 246 -7.85 2.27 13.77
C THR A 246 -8.16 0.96 14.49
N ALA A 247 -8.52 -0.10 13.76
CA ALA A 247 -8.81 -1.38 14.35
C ALA A 247 -7.54 -2.01 14.94
N CYS A 248 -7.69 -2.64 16.10
CA CYS A 248 -6.63 -3.45 16.70
C CYS A 248 -6.16 -4.51 15.69
N PHE A 249 -4.84 -4.72 15.64
CA PHE A 249 -4.16 -5.57 14.66
C PHE A 249 -4.44 -5.18 13.20
N GLY A 250 -4.84 -3.94 12.91
CA GLY A 250 -5.17 -3.51 11.54
C GLY A 250 -4.04 -3.69 10.52
N ALA A 251 -2.78 -3.80 10.97
CA ALA A 251 -1.63 -4.15 10.13
C ALA A 251 -1.80 -5.51 9.43
N SER A 252 -2.45 -6.47 10.09
CA SER A 252 -2.74 -7.79 9.53
C SER A 252 -3.79 -7.77 8.41
N HIS A 253 -4.55 -6.68 8.27
CA HIS A 253 -5.59 -6.53 7.24
C HIS A 253 -5.06 -5.84 5.97
N ILE A 254 -3.83 -5.31 6.01
CA ILE A 254 -3.26 -4.48 4.94
C ILE A 254 -3.27 -5.20 3.59
N ASP A 255 -2.79 -6.44 3.53
CA ASP A 255 -2.70 -7.18 2.28
C ASP A 255 -4.08 -7.43 1.65
N GLU A 256 -5.12 -7.61 2.47
CA GLU A 256 -6.49 -7.76 2.01
C GLU A 256 -7.06 -6.44 1.47
N TRP A 257 -6.75 -5.30 2.09
CA TRP A 257 -7.11 -3.98 1.54
C TRP A 257 -6.44 -3.72 0.19
N LEU A 258 -5.14 -4.03 0.08
CA LEU A 258 -4.40 -3.89 -1.17
C LEU A 258 -4.94 -4.86 -2.24
N GLY A 259 -5.22 -6.10 -1.86
CA GLY A 259 -5.83 -7.12 -2.72
C GLY A 259 -7.24 -6.76 -3.19
N ALA A 260 -7.98 -5.96 -2.42
CA ALA A 260 -9.28 -5.40 -2.82
C ALA A 260 -9.16 -4.28 -3.87
N GLY A 261 -7.97 -3.72 -4.09
CA GLY A 261 -7.69 -2.70 -5.11
C GLY A 261 -7.27 -1.34 -4.57
N PHE A 262 -7.15 -1.16 -3.25
CA PHE A 262 -6.61 0.08 -2.69
C PHE A 262 -5.12 0.22 -3.02
N SER A 263 -4.67 1.45 -3.24
CA SER A 263 -3.26 1.74 -3.50
C SER A 263 -2.43 1.82 -2.22
N ASP A 264 -3.07 2.14 -1.09
CA ASP A 264 -2.46 2.31 0.22
C ASP A 264 -3.37 1.84 1.33
N ALA A 265 -2.79 1.29 2.40
CA ALA A 265 -3.52 0.92 3.60
C ALA A 265 -2.64 1.08 4.83
N ALA A 266 -3.27 1.41 5.97
CA ALA A 266 -2.61 1.48 7.27
C ALA A 266 -3.50 0.92 8.39
N GLY A 267 -2.84 0.35 9.39
CA GLY A 267 -3.48 -0.15 10.61
C GLY A 267 -2.45 -0.37 11.72
N SER A 268 -2.90 -0.53 12.96
CA SER A 268 -2.01 -0.76 14.11
C SER A 268 -1.35 -2.14 14.05
N GLU A 269 -0.11 -2.23 14.51
CA GLU A 269 0.64 -3.50 14.60
C GLU A 269 -0.10 -4.51 15.48
N ARG A 270 -0.58 -4.07 16.64
CA ARG A 270 -1.33 -4.88 17.60
C ARG A 270 -2.51 -4.11 18.18
N ILE A 271 -2.83 -4.27 19.45
CA ILE A 271 -3.91 -3.53 20.12
C ILE A 271 -3.56 -2.03 20.11
N SER A 272 -4.42 -1.22 19.48
CA SER A 272 -4.28 0.23 19.43
C SER A 272 -4.89 0.84 20.70
N ALA A 273 -4.06 1.54 21.47
CA ALA A 273 -4.43 2.28 22.67
C ALA A 273 -4.30 3.81 22.50
N ASP A 274 -3.69 4.26 21.40
CA ASP A 274 -3.35 5.67 21.17
C ASP A 274 -4.33 6.42 20.25
N ALA A 275 -5.44 5.81 19.81
CA ALA A 275 -6.29 6.40 18.76
C ALA A 275 -6.78 7.82 19.11
N GLN A 276 -6.94 8.10 20.41
CA GLN A 276 -7.27 9.42 20.98
C GLN A 276 -6.27 10.52 20.56
N THR A 277 -4.98 10.17 20.55
CA THR A 277 -3.87 11.13 20.39
C THR A 277 -3.31 11.12 18.97
N SER A 278 -3.36 9.98 18.28
CA SER A 278 -2.74 9.79 16.97
C SER A 278 -3.69 10.02 15.78
N PHE A 279 -5.01 9.90 15.96
CA PHE A 279 -5.96 10.02 14.86
C PHE A 279 -6.03 11.46 14.32
N ALA A 280 -6.08 12.47 15.18
CA ALA A 280 -6.13 13.87 14.74
C ALA A 280 -4.85 14.31 13.96
N PRO A 281 -3.62 14.03 14.42
CA PRO A 281 -2.41 14.29 13.65
C PRO A 281 -2.38 13.61 12.28
N MET A 282 -2.86 12.37 12.19
CA MET A 282 -2.97 11.65 10.91
C MET A 282 -3.93 12.35 9.95
N LEU A 283 -5.14 12.69 10.42
CA LEU A 283 -6.14 13.42 9.62
C LEU A 283 -5.61 14.80 9.20
N GLY A 284 -4.93 15.51 10.10
CA GLY A 284 -4.36 16.83 9.82
C GLY A 284 -3.27 16.78 8.76
N ALA A 285 -2.33 15.83 8.86
CA ALA A 285 -1.33 15.61 7.84
C ALA A 285 -1.97 15.29 6.48
N TRP A 286 -2.99 14.44 6.46
CA TRP A 286 -3.72 14.10 5.24
C TRP A 286 -4.43 15.30 4.62
N ALA A 287 -5.09 16.14 5.43
CA ALA A 287 -5.75 17.37 5.01
C ALA A 287 -4.77 18.39 4.42
N LEU A 288 -3.54 18.43 4.94
CA LEU A 288 -2.42 19.27 4.49
C LEU A 288 -1.68 18.69 3.27
N GLU A 289 -2.31 17.75 2.54
CA GLU A 289 -1.77 17.16 1.31
C GLU A 289 -0.43 16.44 1.45
N LYS A 290 -0.11 16.01 2.68
CA LYS A 290 0.98 15.10 2.92
C LYS A 290 0.69 13.77 2.23
N THR A 291 1.76 13.06 1.90
CA THR A 291 1.67 11.69 1.42
C THR A 291 0.99 10.80 2.47
N PHE A 292 0.42 9.69 2.02
CA PHE A 292 -0.15 8.68 2.91
C PHE A 292 0.91 8.20 3.93
N ALA A 293 2.15 8.01 3.48
CA ALA A 293 3.27 7.65 4.35
C ALA A 293 3.56 8.70 5.43
N GLU A 294 3.64 9.98 5.05
CA GLU A 294 3.82 11.08 6.03
C GLU A 294 2.62 11.18 6.99
N SER A 295 1.40 10.88 6.54
CA SER A 295 0.21 10.90 7.38
C SER A 295 0.23 9.79 8.44
N VAL A 296 0.66 8.59 8.06
CA VAL A 296 0.90 7.48 9.00
C VAL A 296 2.05 7.81 9.95
N GLN A 297 3.11 8.43 9.46
CA GLN A 297 4.23 8.88 10.29
C GLN A 297 3.80 9.94 11.31
N ALA A 298 2.92 10.88 10.94
CA ALA A 298 2.37 11.88 11.84
C ALA A 298 1.58 11.23 12.98
N ALA A 299 0.80 10.18 12.70
CA ALA A 299 0.13 9.39 13.73
C ALA A 299 1.14 8.71 14.67
N ASN A 300 2.15 8.05 14.12
CA ASN A 300 3.18 7.35 14.90
C ASN A 300 4.06 8.31 15.73
N GLY A 301 4.19 9.57 15.31
CA GLY A 301 4.91 10.62 16.03
C GLY A 301 4.07 11.39 17.04
N ALA A 302 2.77 11.12 17.16
CA ALA A 302 1.86 11.87 18.02
C ALA A 302 2.08 11.63 19.52
N ASP A 303 2.57 10.45 19.89
CA ASP A 303 2.90 10.06 21.27
C ASP A 303 4.33 9.50 21.33
N PRO A 304 5.37 10.37 21.26
CA PRO A 304 6.76 9.94 21.16
C PRO A 304 7.24 9.15 22.39
N LEU A 305 6.58 9.33 23.54
CA LEU A 305 6.87 8.62 24.77
C LEU A 305 5.98 7.38 24.98
N ARG A 306 5.09 7.07 24.02
CA ARG A 306 4.14 5.94 24.08
C ARG A 306 3.34 5.91 25.38
N VAL A 307 2.98 7.08 25.92
CA VAL A 307 2.24 7.23 27.19
C VAL A 307 0.92 6.46 27.17
N ALA A 308 0.19 6.50 26.05
CA ALA A 308 -1.07 5.79 25.89
C ALA A 308 -0.88 4.27 25.97
N ASP A 309 0.13 3.73 25.27
CA ASP A 309 0.47 2.31 25.31
C ASP A 309 0.90 1.88 26.72
N HIS A 310 1.79 2.63 27.37
CA HIS A 310 2.24 2.32 28.73
C HIS A 310 1.08 2.32 29.73
N THR A 311 0.17 3.29 29.63
CA THR A 311 -1.02 3.37 30.48
C THR A 311 -1.95 2.18 30.25
N ALA A 312 -2.19 1.81 28.99
CA ALA A 312 -3.02 0.67 28.65
C ALA A 312 -2.41 -0.66 29.12
N ARG A 313 -1.09 -0.86 28.98
CA ARG A 313 -0.39 -2.04 29.52
C ARG A 313 -0.58 -2.16 31.03
N ALA A 314 -0.32 -1.07 31.76
CA ALA A 314 -0.50 -1.05 33.21
C ALA A 314 -1.95 -1.37 33.62
N TYR A 315 -2.93 -0.83 32.89
CA TYR A 315 -4.34 -1.11 33.11
C TYR A 315 -4.70 -2.58 32.90
N PHE A 316 -4.24 -3.20 31.80
CA PHE A 316 -4.49 -4.62 31.53
C PHE A 316 -3.81 -5.52 32.56
N THR A 317 -2.55 -5.26 32.92
CA THR A 317 -1.83 -6.00 33.97
C THR A 317 -2.53 -5.87 35.32
N ALA A 318 -2.97 -4.68 35.72
CA ALA A 318 -3.70 -4.47 36.98
C ALA A 318 -5.03 -5.26 37.06
N ARG A 319 -5.55 -5.73 35.92
CA ARG A 319 -6.76 -6.57 35.83
C ARG A 319 -6.45 -8.05 35.56
N GLY A 320 -5.19 -8.47 35.68
CA GLY A 320 -4.77 -9.85 35.43
C GLY A 320 -4.86 -10.25 33.95
N ARG A 321 -4.79 -9.29 33.03
CA ARG A 321 -4.86 -9.49 31.57
C ARG A 321 -3.48 -9.30 30.93
N ASP A 322 -2.47 -9.98 31.45
CA ASP A 322 -1.08 -9.81 31.00
C ASP A 322 -0.86 -10.19 29.54
N ALA A 323 -1.63 -11.16 29.02
CA ALA A 323 -1.63 -11.50 27.60
C ALA A 323 -2.00 -10.27 26.74
N ASP A 324 -3.09 -9.57 27.08
CA ASP A 324 -3.51 -8.37 26.34
C ASP A 324 -2.51 -7.21 26.53
N ALA A 325 -1.96 -7.05 27.73
CA ALA A 325 -0.92 -6.05 28.00
C ALA A 325 0.31 -6.26 27.09
N SER A 326 0.73 -7.51 26.90
CA SER A 326 1.84 -7.85 25.99
C SER A 326 1.54 -7.58 24.52
N GLU A 327 0.26 -7.49 24.16
CA GLU A 327 -0.22 -7.20 22.82
C GLU A 327 -0.53 -5.71 22.57
N ILE A 328 -0.21 -4.81 23.50
CA ILE A 328 -0.35 -3.37 23.26
C ILE A 328 0.81 -2.88 22.39
N ASP A 329 0.51 -2.49 21.16
CA ASP A 329 1.42 -1.77 20.27
C ASP A 329 0.61 -0.94 19.26
N SER A 330 0.52 0.37 19.50
CA SER A 330 -0.23 1.28 18.64
C SER A 330 0.53 1.73 17.39
N VAL A 331 1.79 1.32 17.21
CA VAL A 331 2.55 1.69 16.00
C VAL A 331 1.80 1.22 14.77
N ARG A 332 1.54 2.15 13.84
CA ARG A 332 0.85 1.82 12.60
C ARG A 332 1.84 1.35 11.55
N ARG A 333 1.50 0.24 10.91
CA ARG A 333 2.15 -0.22 9.69
C ARG A 333 1.43 0.37 8.48
N ARG A 334 2.18 0.46 7.40
CA ARG A 334 1.71 0.89 6.09
C ARG A 334 2.02 -0.19 5.08
N GLY A 335 1.07 -0.47 4.20
CA GLY A 335 1.30 -1.15 2.92
C GLY A 335 0.98 -0.24 1.74
N GLY A 336 1.38 -0.67 0.55
CA GLY A 336 1.17 0.09 -0.68
C GLY A 336 2.32 1.07 -1.00
N ARG A 337 2.04 2.05 -1.86
CA ARG A 337 3.07 2.96 -2.42
C ARG A 337 3.51 4.04 -1.45
N GLY A 338 2.58 4.52 -0.61
CA GLY A 338 2.77 5.57 0.38
C GLY A 338 2.68 6.97 -0.21
N SER A 339 2.82 7.12 -1.54
CA SER A 339 2.85 8.40 -2.24
C SER A 339 1.47 8.99 -2.56
N THR A 340 0.36 8.28 -2.28
CA THR A 340 -0.99 8.84 -2.47
C THR A 340 -1.17 10.10 -1.62
N ARG A 341 -1.82 11.13 -2.18
CA ARG A 341 -2.11 12.41 -1.53
C ARG A 341 -3.55 12.83 -1.80
N ILE A 342 -4.12 13.70 -0.98
CA ILE A 342 -5.46 14.25 -1.24
C ILE A 342 -5.46 15.26 -2.41
N TYR A 343 -4.31 15.88 -2.73
CA TYR A 343 -4.07 16.89 -3.80
C TYR A 343 -5.27 17.81 -4.05
N SER A 344 -5.39 18.92 -3.30
CA SER A 344 -6.52 19.83 -3.41
C SER A 344 -6.33 20.99 -4.39
N THR A 345 -5.13 21.21 -4.93
CA THR A 345 -4.92 22.30 -5.88
C THR A 345 -5.33 21.95 -7.31
N PRO A 346 -6.06 22.86 -7.99
CA PRO A 346 -6.72 22.68 -9.28
C PRO A 346 -5.79 22.53 -10.49
#